data_AF-A0A1V0U2I4-F1
#
_entry.id   AF-A0A1V0U2I4-F1
#
_cell.length_a   1.000
_cell.length_b   1.000
_cell.length_c   1.000
_cell.angle_alpha   90.00
_cell.angle_beta   90.00
_cell.angle_gamma   90.00
#
_symmetry.space_group_name_H-M   'P 1'
#
loop_
_entity.id
_entity.type
_entity.pdbx_description
1 polymer ?
#
loop_
_entity_poly.entity_id
_entity_poly.type
_entity_poly.pdbx_seq_one_letter_code
_entity_poly.pdbx_strand_id
1 'polypeptide(L)' 'MGHVLVFTDFDTFTAAHPETAQTVLNIIADNARRAALFGRRVICLVHSSDPQITFAPVGAKPIAWNDTESSDASRQGT' A
#
# COMPACT_ATOMS: atom_id res chain seq x y z
N MET A 1 6.51 17.20 12.30
CA MET A 1 7.02 15.81 12.34
C MET A 1 6.16 14.95 11.44
N GLY A 2 6.77 14.18 10.55
CA GLY A 2 6.08 13.22 9.69
C GLY A 2 6.59 11.81 9.95
N HIS A 3 5.72 10.82 9.79
CA HIS A 3 6.08 9.41 9.91
C HIS A 3 5.89 8.71 8.56
N VAL A 4 6.84 7.86 8.20
CA VAL A 4 6.76 7.01 7.02
C VAL A 4 6.79 5.57 7.48
N LEU A 5 5.81 4.78 7.04
CA LEU A 5 5.79 3.34 7.19
C LEU A 5 6.01 2.73 5.80
N VAL A 6 6.88 1.73 5.72
CA VAL A 6 7.16 1.01 4.48
C VAL A 6 6.95 -0.47 4.75
N PHE A 7 6.04 -1.09 3.99
CA PHE A 7 5.91 -2.55 3.94
C PHE A 7 6.53 -3.06 2.65
N THR A 8 7.43 -4.03 2.78
CA THR A 8 8.04 -4.75 1.67
C THR A 8 7.45 -6.14 1.54
N ASP A 9 7.42 -6.66 0.31
CA ASP A 9 6.89 -8.00 -0.03
C ASP A 9 5.49 -8.25 0.56
N PHE A 10 4.64 -7.21 0.50
CA PHE A 10 3.34 -7.23 1.15
C PHE A 10 2.37 -8.22 0.48
N ASP A 11 2.66 -8.64 -0.75
CA ASP A 11 2.01 -9.76 -1.43
C ASP A 11 2.14 -11.07 -0.65
N THR A 12 3.30 -11.37 -0.05
CA THR A 12 3.47 -12.59 0.75
C THR A 12 2.56 -12.59 1.97
N PHE A 13 2.45 -11.44 2.65
CA PHE A 13 1.55 -11.29 3.79
C PHE A 13 0.07 -11.36 3.36
N THR A 14 -0.26 -10.71 2.24
CA THR A 14 -1.63 -10.67 1.69
C THR A 14 -2.09 -12.04 1.24
N ALA A 15 -1.21 -12.84 0.62
CA ALA A 15 -1.51 -14.20 0.22
C ALA A 15 -1.83 -15.12 1.41
N ALA A 16 -1.14 -14.93 2.54
CA ALA A 16 -1.38 -15.71 3.75
C ALA A 16 -2.62 -15.22 4.53
N HIS A 17 -2.85 -13.90 4.60
CA HIS A 17 -3.89 -13.30 5.44
C HIS A 17 -4.55 -12.07 4.76
N PRO A 18 -5.37 -12.27 3.72
CA PRO A 18 -5.87 -11.17 2.89
C PRO A 18 -6.74 -10.17 3.67
N GLU A 19 -7.65 -10.64 4.52
CA GLU A 19 -8.50 -9.78 5.35
C GLU A 19 -7.70 -8.98 6.39
N THR A 20 -6.63 -9.57 6.92
CA THR A 20 -5.77 -8.90 7.89
C THR A 20 -4.93 -7.83 7.21
N ALA A 21 -4.38 -8.11 6.02
CA ALA A 21 -3.66 -7.14 5.21
C ALA A 21 -4.53 -5.91 4.91
N GLN A 22 -5.78 -6.12 4.49
CA GLN A 22 -6.74 -5.04 4.29
C GLN A 22 -7.01 -4.25 5.58
N THR A 23 -7.17 -4.94 6.71
CA THR A 23 -7.42 -4.31 8.01
C THR A 23 -6.26 -3.42 8.45
N VAL A 24 -5.02 -3.87 8.28
CA VAL A 24 -3.82 -3.09 8.58
C VAL A 24 -3.80 -1.79 7.77
N LEU A 25 -4.05 -1.86 6.46
CA LEU A 25 -4.08 -0.67 5.60
C LEU A 25 -5.18 0.30 6.04
N ASN A 26 -6.37 -0.20 6.41
CA ASN A 26 -7.47 0.61 6.91
C ASN A 26 -7.13 1.32 8.23
N ILE A 27 -6.48 0.64 9.17
CA ILE A 27 -6.03 1.24 10.44
C ILE A 27 -5.04 2.37 10.17
N ILE A 28 -4.07 2.16 9.28
CA ILE A 28 -3.07 3.17 8.97
C ILE A 28 -3.72 4.39 8.31
N ALA A 29 -4.64 4.18 7.37
CA ALA A 29 -5.37 5.27 6.71
C ALA A 29 -6.23 6.08 7.69
N ASP A 30 -6.88 5.43 8.66
CA ASP A 30 -7.63 6.14 9.69
C ASP A 30 -6.72 6.99 10.58
N ASN A 31 -5.58 6.44 11.01
CA ASN A 31 -4.59 7.18 11.78
C ASN A 31 -3.97 8.34 10.98
N ALA A 32 -3.67 8.13 9.71
CA ALA A 32 -3.16 9.17 8.82
C ALA A 32 -4.17 10.33 8.68
N ARG A 33 -5.46 10.01 8.52
CA ARG A 33 -6.54 11.00 8.45
C ARG A 33 -6.65 11.79 9.76
N ARG A 34 -6.66 11.11 10.91
CA ARG A 34 -6.68 11.78 12.22
C ARG A 34 -5.45 12.66 12.42
N ALA A 35 -4.27 12.18 12.07
CA ALA A 35 -3.02 12.94 12.17
C ALA A 35 -3.05 14.22 11.32
N ALA A 36 -3.62 14.15 10.11
CA ALA A 36 -3.76 15.30 9.22
C ALA A 36 -4.59 16.44 9.84
N LEU A 37 -5.61 16.12 10.64
CA LEU A 37 -6.42 17.13 11.37
C LEU A 37 -5.58 17.98 12.34
N PHE A 38 -4.46 17.43 12.83
CA PHE A 38 -3.56 18.09 13.76
C PHE A 38 -2.26 18.56 13.09
N GLY A 39 -2.24 18.71 11.76
CA GLY A 39 -1.08 19.17 11.01
C GLY A 39 0.08 18.17 10.93
N ARG A 40 -0.16 16.90 11.32
CA ARG A 40 0.82 15.81 11.22
C ARG A 40 0.61 15.04 9.93
N ARG A 41 1.68 14.38 9.45
CA ARG A 41 1.64 13.59 8.21
C ARG A 41 2.08 12.17 8.51
N VAL A 42 1.30 11.21 8.04
CA VAL A 42 1.67 9.79 8.01
C VAL A 42 1.59 9.34 6.56
N ILE A 43 2.67 8.78 6.03
CA ILE A 43 2.75 8.21 4.69
C ILE A 43 2.97 6.71 4.86
N CYS A 44 2.21 5.90 4.12
CA CYS A 44 2.38 4.46 4.07
C CYS A 44 2.68 4.07 2.63
N LEU A 45 3.83 3.42 2.43
CA LEU A 45 4.23 2.86 1.16
C LEU A 45 4.13 1.33 1.25
N VAL A 46 3.51 0.73 0.25
CA VAL A 46 3.34 -0.73 0.15
C VAL A 46 4.03 -1.15 -1.13
N HIS A 47 5.03 -2.01 -1.00
CA HIS A 47 5.67 -2.67 -2.12
C HIS A 47 5.12 -4.09 -2.28
N SER A 48 4.83 -4.47 -3.52
CA SER A 48 4.37 -5.79 -3.92
C SER A 48 5.11 -6.20 -5.17
N SER A 49 5.58 -7.44 -5.21
CA SER A 49 6.12 -8.03 -6.44
C SER A 49 5.02 -8.69 -7.30
N ASP A 50 3.82 -8.87 -6.75
CA ASP A 50 2.66 -9.39 -7.48
C ASP A 50 1.96 -8.26 -8.24
N PRO A 51 1.95 -8.26 -9.59
CA PRO A 51 1.31 -7.23 -10.40
C PRO A 51 -0.22 -7.35 -10.42
N GLN A 52 -0.79 -8.45 -9.93
CA GLN A 52 -2.24 -8.68 -9.87
C GLN A 52 -2.81 -8.41 -8.47
N ILE A 53 -1.98 -7.96 -7.52
CA ILE A 53 -2.45 -7.66 -6.17
C ILE A 53 -3.51 -6.55 -6.22
N THR A 54 -4.64 -6.80 -5.55
CA THR A 54 -5.71 -5.83 -5.44
C THR A 54 -6.19 -5.73 -4.00
N PHE A 55 -6.60 -4.53 -3.60
CA PHE A 55 -7.18 -4.25 -2.29
C PHE A 55 -8.50 -3.51 -2.47
N ALA A 56 -9.40 -3.69 -1.52
CA ALA A 56 -10.57 -2.84 -1.43
C ALA A 56 -10.14 -1.39 -1.10
N PRO A 57 -10.97 -0.38 -1.44
CA PRO A 57 -10.68 1.01 -1.14
C PRO A 57 -10.26 1.23 0.32
N VAL A 58 -9.07 1.77 0.52
CA VAL A 58 -8.50 2.01 1.86
C VAL A 58 -8.93 3.40 2.31
N GLY A 59 -9.65 3.46 3.43
CA GLY A 59 -10.17 4.73 3.94
C GLY A 59 -11.08 5.47 2.95
N ALA A 60 -11.89 4.70 2.19
CA ALA A 60 -12.78 5.17 1.13
C ALA A 60 -12.09 5.82 -0.08
N LYS A 61 -10.78 5.60 -0.25
CA LYS A 61 -10.04 6.02 -1.45
C LYS A 61 -9.48 4.80 -2.18
N PRO A 62 -9.49 4.79 -3.53
CA PRO A 62 -8.77 3.78 -4.28
C PRO A 62 -7.28 3.89 -3.95
N ILE A 63 -6.59 2.74 -3.93
CA ILE A 63 -5.14 2.72 -3.80
C ILE A 63 -4.55 3.19 -5.12
N ALA A 64 -3.70 4.21 -5.06
CA ALA A 64 -2.91 4.64 -6.20
C ALA A 64 -1.59 3.87 -6.19
N TRP A 65 -1.42 3.00 -7.18
CA TRP A 65 -0.16 2.31 -7.42
C TRP A 65 0.80 3.22 -8.19
N ASN A 66 2.10 3.00 -8.00
CA ASN A 66 3.12 3.72 -8.74
C ASN A 66 3.34 3.05 -10.10
N ASP A 67 2.62 3.51 -11.12
CA ASP A 67 2.69 2.93 -12.47
C ASP A 67 4.10 3.03 -13.11
N THR A 68 4.97 3.89 -12.58
CA THR A 68 6.37 4.01 -13.05
C THR A 68 7.27 2.88 -12.51
N GLU A 69 6.92 2.28 -11.38
CA GLU A 69 7.67 1.20 -10.74
C GLU A 69 7.14 -0.19 -11.13
N SER A 70 5.93 -0.25 -11.68
CA SER A 70 5.45 -1.38 -12.48
C SER A 70 6.42 -1.61 -13.63
N SER A 71 7.38 -2.50 -13.42
CA SER A 71 8.37 -2.85 -14.43
C SER A 71 7.61 -3.29 -15.69
N ASP A 72 7.93 -2.69 -16.83
CA ASP A 72 7.62 -3.25 -18.15
C ASP A 72 8.00 -4.73 -18.15
N ALA A 73 7.03 -5.61 -17.88
CA ALA A 73 7.21 -7.06 -17.79
C ALA A 73 7.52 -7.69 -19.17
N SER A 74 7.72 -6.86 -20.20
CA SER A 74 8.18 -7.22 -21.53
C SER A 74 9.66 -6.85 -21.71
N ARG A 75 10.52 -7.56 -20.98
CA ARG A 75 11.90 -7.82 -21.44
C ARG A 75 12.13 -9.34 -21.49
N GLN A 76 11.34 -10.02 -22.34
CA GLN A 76 11.84 -11.21 -23.02
C GLN A 76 12.56 -10.74 -24.29
N GLY A 77 13.86 -11.04 -24.38
CA GLY A 77 14.62 -10.88 -25.61
C GLY A 77 16.07 -10.51 -25.38
N THR A 78 16.93 -11.47 -25.07
CA THR A 78 17.87 -12.07 -26.04
C THR A 78 18.49 -13.33 -25.46
#